data_AF-A0A4Q2SDE2-F1
#
_entry.id   AF-A0A4Q2SDE2-F1
#
_cell.length_a   1.000
_cell.length_b   1.000
_cell.length_c   1.000
_cell.angle_alpha   90.00
_cell.angle_beta   90.00
_cell.angle_gamma   90.00
#
_symmetry.space_group_name_H-M   'P 1'
#
loop_
_entity.id
_entity.type
_entity.pdbx_description
1 polymer ?
#
loop_
_entity_poly.entity_id
_entity_poly.type
_entity_poly.pdbx_seq_one_letter_code
_entity_poly.pdbx_strand_id
1 'polypeptide(L)'
;MSQYNRRTIVRGAAWTIPVVAVASTAPAFAASTDTPVVPGPGAFTVCKQPGGPNGPNCQGYKFSLNLTVQPSDTWTIQFTQLTVDGTNFLPQTSPQTFQVTATANLINFVFCTASSPSQFNLTLRYSATNQRTGVTTTGLGGTYVLSGVRNCA
;
A
#
# COMPACT_ATOMS: atom_id res chain seq x y z
N MET A 1 -15.51 -62.99 -44.15
CA MET A 1 -15.49 -63.09 -42.68
C MET A 1 -14.46 -62.12 -42.14
N SER A 2 -14.90 -60.96 -41.67
CA SER A 2 -14.05 -59.87 -41.16
C SER A 2 -13.60 -60.16 -39.73
N GLN A 3 -12.35 -60.57 -39.53
CA GLN A 3 -11.73 -60.58 -38.20
C GLN A 3 -11.15 -59.20 -37.90
N TYR A 4 -11.92 -58.35 -37.21
CA TYR A 4 -11.39 -57.12 -36.63
C TYR A 4 -10.56 -57.48 -35.39
N ASN A 5 -9.26 -57.19 -35.46
CA ASN A 5 -8.27 -57.45 -34.42
C ASN A 5 -8.47 -56.48 -33.23
N ARG A 6 -8.68 -57.02 -32.03
CA ARG A 6 -8.92 -56.27 -30.79
C ARG A 6 -7.76 -55.36 -30.36
N ARG A 7 -6.56 -55.51 -30.94
CA ARG A 7 -5.39 -54.66 -30.63
C ARG A 7 -5.36 -53.33 -31.37
N THR A 8 -6.17 -53.13 -32.42
CA THR A 8 -6.13 -51.88 -33.21
C THR A 8 -6.95 -50.76 -32.58
N ILE A 9 -7.95 -51.07 -31.75
CA ILE A 9 -8.84 -50.07 -31.16
C ILE A 9 -8.18 -49.31 -29.99
N VAL A 10 -7.14 -49.87 -29.36
CA VAL A 10 -6.52 -49.28 -28.15
C VAL A 10 -5.55 -48.12 -28.49
N ARG A 11 -5.14 -47.93 -29.76
CA ARG A 11 -4.19 -46.86 -30.12
C ARG A 11 -4.82 -45.50 -30.44
N GLY A 12 -6.15 -45.40 -30.50
CA GLY A 12 -6.85 -44.15 -30.80
C GLY A 12 -7.21 -43.29 -29.58
N ALA A 13 -7.14 -43.83 -28.36
CA ALA A 13 -7.62 -43.17 -27.15
C ALA A 13 -6.56 -42.35 -26.38
N ALA A 14 -5.33 -42.26 -26.90
CA ALA A 14 -4.24 -41.57 -26.21
C ALA A 14 -4.16 -40.05 -26.48
N TRP A 15 -5.01 -39.50 -27.35
CA TRP A 15 -4.97 -38.07 -27.72
C TRP A 15 -6.17 -37.26 -27.27
N THR A 16 -7.07 -37.83 -26.46
CA THR A 16 -8.04 -37.03 -25.70
C THR A 16 -7.51 -36.82 -24.28
N ILE A 17 -6.40 -36.10 -24.16
CA ILE A 17 -6.14 -35.39 -22.91
C ILE A 17 -7.22 -34.30 -22.88
N PRO A 18 -8.15 -34.27 -21.91
CA PRO A 18 -8.86 -33.04 -21.65
C PRO A 18 -7.76 -32.04 -21.30
N VAL A 19 -7.46 -31.15 -22.25
CA VAL A 19 -6.85 -29.88 -21.92
C VAL A 19 -7.88 -29.24 -21.00
N VAL A 20 -7.75 -29.55 -19.71
CA VAL A 20 -8.14 -28.61 -18.68
C VAL A 20 -7.33 -27.40 -19.09
N ALA A 21 -8.01 -26.45 -19.73
CA ALA A 21 -7.54 -25.09 -19.79
C ALA A 21 -7.44 -24.70 -18.31
N VAL A 22 -6.30 -25.01 -17.70
CA VAL A 22 -5.80 -24.24 -16.60
C VAL A 22 -5.74 -22.88 -17.26
N ALA A 23 -6.73 -22.03 -16.96
CA ALA A 23 -6.55 -20.61 -17.08
C ALA A 23 -5.31 -20.37 -16.23
N SER A 24 -4.13 -20.44 -16.87
CA SER A 24 -2.94 -19.83 -16.31
C SER A 24 -3.44 -18.42 -16.10
N THR A 25 -3.61 -18.04 -14.84
CA THR A 25 -3.73 -16.65 -14.48
C THR A 25 -2.51 -16.03 -15.12
N ALA A 26 -2.71 -15.43 -16.31
CA ALA A 26 -1.64 -14.81 -17.05
C ALA A 26 -1.04 -13.86 -16.03
N PRO A 27 0.23 -14.02 -15.66
CA PRO A 27 0.83 -13.09 -14.74
C PRO A 27 0.72 -11.74 -15.44
N ALA A 28 -0.15 -10.88 -14.94
CA ALA A 28 -0.32 -9.52 -15.43
C ALA A 28 0.90 -8.70 -14.99
N PHE A 29 2.10 -9.15 -15.36
CA PHE A 29 3.37 -8.50 -15.07
C PHE A 29 3.87 -7.84 -16.36
N ALA A 30 3.03 -6.97 -16.91
CA ALA A 30 3.46 -5.96 -17.87
C ALA A 30 2.54 -4.72 -17.87
N ALA A 31 1.63 -4.60 -16.90
CA ALA A 31 1.06 -3.30 -16.57
C ALA A 31 2.02 -2.64 -15.59
N SER A 32 2.99 -1.89 -16.11
CA SER A 32 3.76 -0.91 -15.35
C SER A 32 2.83 0.24 -14.97
N THR A 33 1.80 -0.03 -14.17
CA THR A 33 1.17 1.03 -13.41
C THR A 33 2.13 1.29 -12.27
N ASP A 34 2.86 2.42 -12.31
CA ASP A 34 3.66 2.83 -11.15
C ASP A 34 2.71 2.91 -9.97
N THR A 35 2.79 1.92 -9.09
CA THR A 35 2.08 1.92 -7.84
C THR A 35 2.51 3.15 -7.06
N PRO A 36 1.61 3.85 -6.34
CA PRO A 36 1.97 5.00 -5.55
C PRO A 36 3.14 4.69 -4.62
N VAL A 37 4.26 5.36 -4.82
CA VAL A 37 5.48 5.18 -4.05
C VAL A 37 5.74 6.40 -3.17
N VAL A 38 6.45 6.16 -2.07
CA VAL A 38 7.05 7.22 -1.26
C VAL A 38 8.35 7.68 -1.96
N PRO A 39 8.48 8.92 -2.44
CA PRO A 39 9.65 9.41 -3.22
C PRO A 39 10.95 9.58 -2.40
N GLY A 40 11.15 8.80 -1.35
CA GLY A 40 12.31 8.87 -0.47
C GLY A 40 12.14 9.83 0.72
N PRO A 41 13.24 10.25 1.38
CA PRO A 41 13.20 10.97 2.66
C PRO A 41 12.45 12.32 2.60
N GLY A 42 12.42 12.97 1.44
CA GLY A 42 11.71 14.24 1.22
C GLY A 42 10.20 14.11 1.06
N ALA A 43 9.66 12.89 1.04
CA ALA A 43 8.23 12.62 0.98
C ALA A 43 7.48 13.04 2.25
N PHE A 44 8.21 13.36 3.31
CA PHE A 44 7.68 13.51 4.65
C PHE A 44 7.95 14.90 5.20
N THR A 45 6.90 15.52 5.71
CA THR A 45 7.01 16.75 6.51
C THR A 45 6.44 16.48 7.88
N VAL A 46 7.19 16.80 8.92
CA VAL A 46 6.75 16.67 10.31
C VAL A 46 6.84 18.02 11.01
N CYS A 47 5.78 18.39 11.73
CA CYS A 47 5.77 19.61 12.51
C CYS A 47 5.04 19.43 13.85
N LYS A 48 5.51 20.14 14.87
CA LYS A 48 4.89 20.23 16.20
C LYS A 48 3.74 21.21 16.15
N GLN A 49 2.55 20.78 16.57
CA GLN A 49 1.38 21.64 16.61
C GLN A 49 1.40 22.50 17.89
N PRO A 50 1.12 23.81 17.79
CA PRO A 50 0.94 24.65 18.96
C PRO A 50 -0.31 24.21 19.74
N GLY A 51 -0.20 24.12 21.07
CA GLY A 51 -1.36 23.96 21.94
C GLY A 51 -1.86 22.54 22.22
N GLY A 52 -1.12 21.48 21.89
CA GLY A 52 -1.38 20.09 22.35
C GLY A 52 -2.80 19.57 22.09
N PRO A 53 -3.08 18.82 21.00
CA PRO A 53 -4.42 18.44 20.58
C PRO A 53 -5.19 17.58 21.59
N ASN A 54 -4.53 16.94 22.57
CA ASN A 54 -5.21 16.06 23.55
C ASN A 54 -4.83 16.31 25.03
N GLY A 55 -4.64 17.57 25.43
CA GLY A 55 -4.55 17.95 26.85
C GLY A 55 -3.12 18.03 27.43
N PRO A 56 -2.97 18.20 28.76
CA PRO A 56 -1.73 18.69 29.40
C PRO A 56 -0.51 17.76 29.26
N ASN A 57 -0.70 16.49 28.89
CA ASN A 57 0.37 15.50 28.76
C ASN A 57 0.57 15.00 27.32
N CYS A 58 0.03 15.71 26.33
CA CYS A 58 0.02 15.28 24.93
C CYS A 58 0.56 16.38 24.03
N GLN A 59 1.74 16.14 23.47
CA GLN A 59 2.36 17.05 22.51
C GLN A 59 1.95 16.65 21.10
N GLY A 60 1.23 17.54 20.43
CA GLY A 60 0.71 17.26 19.09
C GLY A 60 1.75 17.36 18.03
N TYR A 61 1.74 16.40 17.12
CA TYR A 61 2.55 16.40 15.93
C TYR A 61 1.67 16.12 14.72
N LYS A 62 1.87 16.93 13.68
CA LYS A 62 1.29 16.71 12.36
C LYS A 62 2.37 16.15 11.45
N PHE A 63 2.03 15.07 10.77
CA PHE A 63 2.87 14.42 9.78
C PHE A 63 2.14 14.44 8.43
N SER A 64 2.83 14.86 7.38
CA SER A 64 2.31 14.89 6.01
C SER A 64 3.15 13.97 5.13
N LEU A 65 2.49 13.01 4.49
CA LEU A 65 3.06 12.11 3.49
C LEU A 65 2.66 12.58 2.09
N ASN A 66 3.64 12.79 1.22
CA ASN A 66 3.44 13.04 -0.19
C ASN A 66 3.76 11.76 -0.97
N LEU A 67 2.76 11.20 -1.65
CA LEU A 67 2.94 10.04 -2.53
C LEU A 67 3.19 10.49 -3.97
N THR A 68 4.06 9.80 -4.68
CA THR A 68 4.18 9.98 -6.13
C THR A 68 3.18 9.09 -6.83
N VAL A 69 2.24 9.71 -7.56
CA VAL A 69 1.21 9.03 -8.34
C VAL A 69 1.29 9.51 -9.78
N GLN A 70 1.14 8.60 -10.73
CA GLN A 70 1.09 8.95 -12.15
C GLN A 70 -0.15 9.82 -12.48
N PRO A 71 -0.03 10.76 -13.43
CA PRO A 71 -1.01 11.82 -13.70
C PRO A 71 -2.43 11.37 -14.07
N SER A 72 -2.63 10.12 -14.50
CA SER A 72 -3.92 9.64 -15.00
C SER A 72 -4.68 8.70 -14.07
N ASP A 73 -4.09 8.30 -12.94
CA ASP A 73 -4.61 7.19 -12.15
C ASP A 73 -5.09 7.63 -10.75
N THR A 74 -6.25 7.10 -10.34
CA THR A 74 -6.76 7.22 -8.98
C THR A 74 -6.49 5.93 -8.23
N TRP A 75 -5.93 6.06 -7.03
CA TRP A 75 -5.57 4.94 -6.18
C TRP A 75 -6.24 5.05 -4.80
N THR A 76 -6.79 3.92 -4.35
CA THR A 76 -7.20 3.75 -2.96
C THR A 76 -6.00 3.24 -2.17
N ILE A 77 -5.52 4.03 -1.22
CA ILE A 77 -4.43 3.65 -0.31
C ILE A 77 -5.04 3.21 1.01
N GLN A 78 -4.68 2.01 1.46
CA GLN A 78 -5.11 1.46 2.73
C GLN A 78 -3.90 1.22 3.62
N PHE A 79 -3.76 1.99 4.69
CA PHE A 79 -2.70 1.79 5.67
C PHE A 79 -3.04 0.60 6.55
N THR A 80 -2.20 -0.43 6.50
CA THR A 80 -2.30 -1.65 7.31
C THR A 80 -1.47 -1.55 8.59
N GLN A 81 -0.39 -0.77 8.56
CA GLN A 81 0.43 -0.45 9.73
C GLN A 81 0.80 1.03 9.67
N LEU A 82 0.64 1.73 10.79
CA LEU A 82 1.10 3.11 10.93
C LEU A 82 1.47 3.33 12.39
N THR A 83 2.77 3.36 12.68
CA THR A 83 3.30 3.53 14.03
C THR A 83 4.40 4.57 14.08
N VAL A 84 4.48 5.29 15.19
CA VAL A 84 5.56 6.22 15.54
C VAL A 84 6.26 5.68 16.77
N ASP A 85 7.57 5.41 16.66
CA ASP A 85 8.40 4.83 17.73
C ASP A 85 7.78 3.55 18.32
N GLY A 86 7.13 2.75 17.46
CA GLY A 86 6.44 1.52 17.86
C GLY A 86 5.04 1.71 18.45
N THR A 87 4.57 2.94 18.61
CA THR A 87 3.21 3.25 19.11
C THR A 87 2.24 3.55 17.97
N ASN A 88 1.00 3.04 18.06
CA ASN A 88 -0.04 3.33 17.07
C ASN A 88 -0.58 4.77 17.24
N PHE A 89 -1.06 5.36 16.15
CA PHE A 89 -1.74 6.65 16.17
C PHE A 89 -3.08 6.53 16.93
N LEU A 90 -3.42 7.54 17.74
CA LEU A 90 -4.71 7.65 18.44
C LEU A 90 -5.43 8.94 18.05
N PRO A 91 -6.77 8.93 17.90
CA PRO A 91 -7.66 7.78 17.79
C PRO A 91 -7.83 7.41 16.31
N GLN A 92 -7.12 6.41 15.79
CA GLN A 92 -7.40 5.92 14.43
C GLN A 92 -7.53 4.40 14.41
N THR A 93 -8.73 3.96 14.08
CA THR A 93 -9.08 2.58 13.72
C THR A 93 -8.27 2.20 12.48
N SER A 94 -7.25 1.36 12.64
CA SER A 94 -6.65 0.66 11.52
C SER A 94 -7.65 -0.38 11.00
N PRO A 95 -7.87 -0.50 9.68
CA PRO A 95 -7.17 0.18 8.59
C PRO A 95 -7.80 1.53 8.17
N GLN A 96 -6.97 2.51 7.82
CA GLN A 96 -7.38 3.82 7.30
C GLN A 96 -7.25 3.86 5.77
N THR A 97 -8.27 4.34 5.07
CA THR A 97 -8.28 4.43 3.61
C THR A 97 -8.28 5.87 3.12
N PHE A 98 -7.42 6.18 2.15
CA PHE A 98 -7.32 7.49 1.50
C PHE A 98 -7.40 7.34 -0.01
N GLN A 99 -8.06 8.28 -0.67
CA GLN A 99 -8.03 8.40 -2.12
C GLN A 99 -6.88 9.31 -2.51
N VAL A 100 -6.06 8.85 -3.46
CA VAL A 100 -4.86 9.54 -3.89
C VAL A 100 -4.89 9.65 -5.41
N THR A 101 -4.69 10.86 -5.89
CA THR A 101 -4.54 11.18 -7.32
C THR A 101 -3.25 11.97 -7.49
N ALA A 102 -2.82 12.20 -8.74
CA ALA A 102 -1.65 13.03 -9.00
C ALA A 102 -1.78 14.48 -8.51
N THR A 103 -3.00 14.98 -8.30
CA THR A 103 -3.27 16.34 -7.80
C THR A 103 -3.60 16.37 -6.31
N ALA A 104 -4.05 15.25 -5.74
CA ALA A 104 -4.38 15.09 -4.33
C ALA A 104 -3.55 13.95 -3.73
N ASN A 105 -2.25 14.20 -3.55
CA ASN A 105 -1.28 13.20 -3.15
C ASN A 105 -0.69 13.41 -1.74
N LEU A 106 -1.21 14.39 -1.01
CA LEU A 106 -0.79 14.71 0.35
C LEU A 106 -1.76 14.12 1.37
N ILE A 107 -1.26 13.25 2.25
CA ILE A 107 -2.02 12.64 3.34
C ILE A 107 -1.50 13.18 4.67
N ASN A 108 -2.39 13.72 5.51
CA ASN A 108 -2.04 14.27 6.80
C ASN A 108 -2.50 13.35 7.92
N PHE A 109 -1.60 13.13 8.88
CA PHE A 109 -1.86 12.41 10.12
C PHE A 109 -1.52 13.28 11.30
N VAL A 110 -2.22 13.06 12.40
CA VAL A 110 -1.95 13.71 13.67
C VAL A 110 -1.76 12.63 14.72
N PHE A 111 -0.71 12.78 15.51
CA PHE A 111 -0.46 11.95 16.68
C PHE A 111 -0.04 12.81 17.85
N CYS A 112 0.06 12.19 19.01
CA CYS A 112 0.77 12.83 20.08
C CYS A 112 1.66 11.90 20.88
N THR A 113 2.65 12.52 21.49
CA THR A 113 3.63 11.87 22.34
C THR A 113 3.70 12.59 23.67
N ALA A 114 4.05 11.85 24.72
CA ALA A 114 4.27 12.42 26.06
C ALA A 114 5.55 13.28 26.11
N SER A 115 6.49 13.04 25.19
CA SER A 115 7.78 13.73 25.10
C SER A 115 7.85 14.69 23.91
N SER A 116 8.85 15.58 23.90
CA SER A 116 9.20 16.48 22.78
C SER A 116 10.41 15.98 21.97
N PRO A 117 10.39 14.79 21.35
CA PRO A 117 11.58 14.35 20.62
C PRO A 117 11.77 15.20 19.36
N SER A 118 13.03 15.36 18.94
CA SER A 118 13.42 16.05 17.71
C SER A 118 13.42 15.12 16.48
N GLN A 119 13.18 13.82 16.71
CA GLN A 119 13.15 12.76 15.71
C GLN A 119 12.13 11.69 16.09
N PHE A 120 11.58 11.02 15.07
CA PHE A 120 10.62 9.92 15.22
C PHE A 120 10.93 8.79 14.23
N ASN A 121 10.72 7.55 14.64
CA ASN A 121 10.72 6.41 13.73
C ASN A 121 9.29 6.11 13.26
N LEU A 122 8.96 6.53 12.05
CA LEU A 122 7.68 6.22 11.42
C LEU A 122 7.78 4.86 10.71
N THR A 123 6.99 3.89 11.15
CA THR A 123 6.78 2.65 10.38
C THR A 123 5.41 2.71 9.73
N LEU A 124 5.40 2.66 8.40
CA LEU A 124 4.16 2.64 7.63
C LEU A 124 4.16 1.43 6.68
N ARG A 125 3.03 0.72 6.64
CA ARG A 125 2.73 -0.30 5.63
C ARG A 125 1.38 0.01 5.04
N TYR A 126 1.26 -0.13 3.73
CA TYR A 126 0.01 0.08 3.03
C TYR A 126 -0.16 -0.87 1.85
N SER A 127 -1.40 -0.99 1.43
CA SER A 127 -1.77 -1.51 0.12
C SER A 127 -2.32 -0.38 -0.74
N ALA A 128 -2.10 -0.49 -2.04
CA ALA A 128 -2.59 0.45 -3.04
C ALA A 128 -3.43 -0.30 -4.07
N THR A 129 -4.68 0.11 -4.25
CA THR A 129 -5.60 -0.45 -5.24
C THR A 129 -5.87 0.59 -6.32
N ASN A 130 -5.53 0.28 -7.57
CA ASN A 130 -5.84 1.14 -8.71
C ASN A 130 -7.34 1.06 -8.98
N GLN A 131 -8.04 2.20 -8.95
CA GLN A 131 -9.49 2.20 -9.11
C GLN A 131 -9.94 1.88 -10.55
N ARG A 132 -9.08 2.12 -11.54
CA ARG A 132 -9.38 1.86 -12.94
C ARG A 132 -9.23 0.39 -13.30
N THR A 133 -8.17 -0.25 -12.81
CA THR A 133 -7.84 -1.65 -13.17
C THR A 133 -8.24 -2.66 -12.11
N GLY A 134 -8.54 -2.22 -10.88
CA GLY A 134 -8.82 -3.09 -9.73
C GLY A 134 -7.59 -3.80 -9.17
N VAL A 135 -6.41 -3.58 -9.76
CA VAL A 135 -5.16 -4.23 -9.33
C VAL A 135 -4.75 -3.68 -7.96
N THR A 136 -4.49 -4.60 -7.02
CA THR A 136 -4.04 -4.26 -5.67
C THR A 136 -2.60 -4.71 -5.48
N THR A 137 -1.74 -3.78 -5.04
CA THR A 137 -0.38 -4.05 -4.62
C THR A 137 -0.28 -3.91 -3.10
N THR A 138 0.32 -4.90 -2.44
CA THR A 138 0.41 -4.96 -0.97
C THR A 138 1.87 -4.94 -0.51
N GLY A 139 2.09 -4.73 0.78
CA GLY A 139 3.43 -4.76 1.38
C GLY A 139 4.28 -3.51 1.10
N LEU A 140 3.67 -2.45 0.55
CA LEU A 140 4.34 -1.19 0.29
C LEU A 140 4.68 -0.46 1.59
N GLY A 141 5.66 0.44 1.53
CA GLY A 141 6.13 1.21 2.68
C GLY A 141 7.33 0.57 3.39
N GLY A 142 7.62 1.07 4.58
CA GLY A 142 8.82 0.76 5.34
C GLY A 142 8.94 1.60 6.61
N THR A 143 10.13 1.60 7.19
CA THR A 143 10.46 2.44 8.35
C THR A 143 11.30 3.62 7.90
N TYR A 144 10.91 4.81 8.35
CA TYR A 144 11.49 6.08 7.97
C TYR A 144 11.81 6.88 9.23
N VAL A 145 12.99 7.50 9.24
CA VAL A 145 13.39 8.43 10.30
C VAL A 145 12.90 9.82 9.92
N LEU A 146 11.92 10.32 10.65
CA LEU A 146 11.46 11.70 10.54
C LEU A 146 12.33 12.56 11.44
N SER A 147 13.08 13.49 10.86
CA SER A 147 13.96 14.40 11.59
C SER A 147 13.69 15.85 11.20
N GLY A 148 14.24 16.80 11.96
CA GLY A 148 14.09 18.22 11.65
C GLY A 148 12.70 18.76 11.97
N VAL A 149 12.08 18.26 13.04
CA VAL A 149 10.75 18.67 13.48
C VAL A 149 10.75 20.17 13.82
N ARG A 150 9.96 20.95 13.08
CA ARG A 150 9.74 22.39 13.34
C ARG A 150 8.35 22.64 13.89
N ASN A 151 8.07 23.83 14.40
CA ASN A 151 6.68 24.19 14.71
C ASN A 151 5.89 24.29 13.40
N CYS A 152 4.63 23.83 13.42
CA CYS A 152 3.73 24.04 12.28
C CYS A 152 3.50 25.55 12.12
N ALA A 153 3.64 26.04 10.89
CA ALA A 153 3.27 27.41 10.52
C ALA A 153 1.74 27.55 10.41
#